data_AF-A0A6G4WRH2-F1
#
_entry.id   AF-A0A6G4WRH2-F1
#
_cell.length_a   1.000
_cell.length_b   1.000
_cell.length_c   1.000
_cell.angle_alpha   90.00
_cell.angle_beta   90.00
_cell.angle_gamma   90.00
#
_symmetry.space_group_name_H-M   'P 1'
#
loop_
_entity.id
_entity.type
_entity.pdbx_description
1 polymer ?
#
loop_
_entity_poly.entity_id
_entity_poly.type
_entity_poly.pdbx_seq_one_letter_code
_entity_poly.pdbx_strand_id
1 'polypeptide(L)' 'MADSLERYWKTGEGAVKIRWGSPGDWTRCHRHLSKHVGDERARRICSQWHHDQTGLWPGDKRNP' A
#
# COMPACT_ATOMS: atom_id res chain seq x y z
N MET A 1 13.66 -2.81 -13.34
CA MET A 1 13.80 -3.79 -12.24
C MET A 1 13.09 -3.25 -10.98
N ALA A 2 11.76 -3.15 -11.03
CA ALA A 2 10.92 -2.75 -9.89
C ALA A 2 9.77 -3.75 -9.65
N ASP A 3 9.58 -4.69 -10.58
CA ASP A 3 8.47 -5.63 -10.64
C ASP A 3 8.38 -6.61 -9.47
N SER A 4 9.50 -6.97 -8.85
CA SER A 4 9.51 -8.01 -7.80
C SER A 4 8.90 -7.49 -6.49
N LEU A 5 9.27 -6.28 -6.10
CA LEU A 5 8.75 -5.65 -4.87
C LEU A 5 7.28 -5.26 -5.08
N GLU A 6 6.97 -4.67 -6.24
CA GLU A 6 5.60 -4.28 -6.57
C GLU A 6 4.65 -5.49 -6.61
N ARG A 7 5.01 -6.57 -7.30
CA ARG A 7 4.19 -7.81 -7.29
C ARG A 7 4.08 -8.40 -5.90
N TYR A 8 5.15 -8.41 -5.11
CA TYR A 8 5.10 -8.96 -3.76
C TYR A 8 4.09 -8.23 -2.85
N TRP A 9 3.99 -6.90 -2.96
CA TRP A 9 3.05 -6.09 -2.15
C TRP A 9 1.66 -5.92 -2.75
N LYS A 10 1.51 -6.01 -4.08
CA LYS A 10 0.20 -5.93 -4.75
C LYS A 10 -0.51 -7.28 -4.80
N THR A 11 0.19 -8.37 -5.10
CA THR A 11 -0.40 -9.71 -5.30
C THR A 11 0.26 -10.84 -4.51
N GLY A 12 1.43 -10.62 -3.92
CA GLY A 12 2.15 -11.62 -3.13
C GLY A 12 1.82 -11.61 -1.63
N GLU A 13 2.70 -12.18 -0.82
CA GLU A 13 2.51 -12.26 0.64
C GLU A 13 2.41 -10.88 1.31
N GLY A 14 3.03 -9.85 0.73
CA GLY A 14 2.92 -8.48 1.20
C GLY A 14 1.48 -7.94 1.10
N ALA A 15 0.76 -8.30 0.03
CA ALA A 15 -0.64 -7.93 -0.17
C ALA A 15 -1.55 -8.53 0.91
N VAL A 16 -1.29 -9.79 1.28
CA VAL A 16 -2.00 -10.49 2.35
C VAL A 16 -1.73 -9.84 3.72
N LYS A 17 -0.49 -9.42 3.98
CA LYS A 17 -0.12 -8.72 5.23
C LYS A 17 -0.79 -7.35 5.35
N ILE A 18 -0.85 -6.60 4.25
CA ILE A 18 -1.54 -5.31 4.21
C ILE A 18 -3.05 -5.51 4.36
N ARG A 19 -3.59 -6.52 3.67
CA ARG A 19 -5.02 -6.84 3.58
C ARG A 19 -5.79 -5.69 2.92
N TRP A 20 -5.49 -5.45 1.64
CA TRP A 20 -6.14 -4.43 0.82
C TRP A 20 -7.67 -4.51 0.94
N GLY A 21 -8.33 -3.35 1.11
CA GLY A 21 -9.77 -3.25 1.34
C GLY A 21 -10.20 -3.38 2.80
N SER A 22 -9.26 -3.58 3.73
CA SER A 22 -9.53 -3.43 5.17
C SER A 22 -9.24 -2.00 5.64
N PRO A 23 -9.94 -1.51 6.67
CA PRO A 23 -9.59 -0.24 7.30
C PRO A 23 -8.13 -0.26 7.80
N GLY A 24 -7.40 0.82 7.52
CA GLY A 24 -6.00 0.99 7.92
C GLY A 24 -4.99 0.12 7.14
N ASP A 25 -5.35 -0.38 5.97
CA ASP A 25 -4.45 -1.06 5.05
C ASP A 25 -3.31 -0.14 4.57
N TRP A 26 -3.61 1.12 4.24
CA TRP A 26 -2.58 2.11 3.89
C TRP A 26 -1.55 2.33 5.00
N THR A 27 -1.98 2.46 6.25
CA THR A 27 -1.08 2.63 7.40
C THR A 27 -0.18 1.42 7.59
N ARG A 28 -0.70 0.21 7.36
CA ARG A 28 0.11 -1.03 7.36
C ARG A 28 1.13 -1.04 6.24
N CYS A 29 0.70 -0.73 5.01
CA CYS A 29 1.61 -0.60 3.87
C CYS A 29 2.73 0.38 4.18
N HIS A 30 2.38 1.59 4.62
CA HIS A 30 3.31 2.65 4.91
C HIS A 30 4.34 2.26 5.97
N ARG A 31 3.90 1.64 7.09
CA ARG A 31 4.78 1.19 8.17
C ARG A 31 5.79 0.14 7.72
N HIS A 32 5.40 -0.74 6.79
CA HIS A 32 6.30 -1.76 6.26
C HIS A 32 7.24 -1.18 5.19
N LEU A 33 6.71 -0.38 4.26
CA LEU A 33 7.46 0.16 3.14
C LEU A 33 8.42 1.28 3.56
N SER A 34 8.07 2.10 4.56
CA SER A 34 8.92 3.20 5.03
C SER A 34 10.30 2.73 5.49
N LYS A 35 10.39 1.51 6.01
CA LYS A 35 11.65 0.86 6.40
C LYS A 35 12.55 0.47 5.23
N HIS A 36 12.03 0.45 4.01
CA HIS A 36 12.74 -0.05 2.82
C HIS A 36 12.99 1.05 1.79
N VAL A 37 12.01 1.92 1.55
CA VAL A 37 12.08 2.96 0.51
C VAL A 37 12.11 4.38 1.07
N GLY A 38 11.94 4.54 2.38
CA GLY A 38 11.81 5.83 3.05
C GLY A 38 10.36 6.35 3.08
N ASP A 39 10.07 7.23 4.03
CA ASP A 39 8.72 7.69 4.37
C ASP A 39 7.99 8.36 3.19
N GLU A 40 8.64 9.29 2.49
CA GLU A 40 8.02 10.01 1.38
C GLU A 40 7.70 9.11 0.18
N ARG A 41 8.62 8.21 -0.18
CA ARG A 41 8.38 7.25 -1.27
C ARG A 41 7.32 6.23 -0.87
N ALA A 42 7.35 5.77 0.38
CA ALA A 42 6.34 4.84 0.90
C ALA A 42 4.93 5.42 0.81
N ARG A 43 4.73 6.69 1.18
CA ARG A 43 3.42 7.36 1.02
C ARG A 43 2.93 7.32 -0.42
N ARG A 44 3.77 7.74 -1.37
CA ARG A 44 3.40 7.78 -2.80
C ARG A 44 3.06 6.39 -3.35
N ILE A 45 3.92 5.40 -3.05
CA ILE A 45 3.75 4.02 -3.54
C ILE A 45 2.51 3.37 -2.91
N CYS A 46 2.35 3.47 -1.60
CA CYS A 46 1.18 2.91 -0.91
C CYS A 46 -0.12 3.57 -1.34
N SER A 47 -0.11 4.88 -1.65
CA SER A 47 -1.31 5.53 -2.20
C SER A 47 -1.66 5.02 -3.59
N GLN A 48 -0.67 4.84 -4.45
CA GLN A 48 -0.89 4.27 -5.78
C GLN A 48 -1.39 2.82 -5.72
N TRP A 49 -0.79 1.99 -4.87
CA TRP A 49 -1.18 0.58 -4.71
C TRP A 49 -2.54 0.42 -4.05
N HIS A 50 -2.86 1.25 -3.05
CA HIS A 50 -4.20 1.28 -2.47
C HIS A 50 -5.24 1.56 -3.56
N HIS A 51 -5.04 2.63 -4.34
CA HIS A 51 -5.95 2.97 -5.43
C HIS A 51 -6.06 1.89 -6.50
N ASP A 52 -4.95 1.24 -6.85
CA ASP A 52 -4.94 0.15 -7.82
C ASP A 52 -5.71 -1.09 -7.34
N GLN A 53 -5.70 -1.37 -6.03
CA GLN A 53 -6.33 -2.56 -5.45
C GLN A 53 -7.76 -2.34 -4.96
N THR A 54 -8.06 -1.19 -4.35
CA THR A 54 -9.39 -0.84 -3.81
C THR A 54 -10.19 0.07 -4.73
N GLY A 55 -9.56 0.70 -5.71
CA GLY A 55 -10.19 1.75 -6.54
C GLY A 55 -10.38 3.09 -5.81
N LEU A 56 -10.02 3.18 -4.53
CA LEU A 56 -10.21 4.36 -3.68
C LEU A 56 -8.86 4.99 -3.30
N TRP A 57 -8.82 6.27 -2.98
CA TRP A 57 -7.59 6.90 -2.47
C TRP A 57 -7.53 6.79 -0.93
N PRO A 58 -6.35 6.49 -0.36
CA PRO A 58 -6.23 6.37 1.08
C PRO A 58 -6.29 7.75 1.74
N GLY A 59 -7.17 7.90 2.71
CA GLY A 59 -7.43 9.18 3.38
C GLY A 59 -8.46 10.06 2.68
N ASP A 60 -9.14 9.57 1.64
CA ASP A 60 -10.34 10.21 1.13
C ASP A 60 -11.42 10.21 2.22
N LYS A 61 -12.18 11.30 2.38
CA LYS A 61 -13.22 11.47 3.41
C LYS A 61 -14.36 10.43 3.31
N ARG A 62 -14.37 9.59 2.25
CA ARG A 62 -15.26 8.45 2.06
C ARG A 62 -14.71 7.11 2.58
N ASN A 63 -13.50 7.08 3.13
CA ASN A 63 -12.95 5.91 3.82
C ASN A 63 -13.20 6.09 5.33
N PRO A 64 -14.28 5.50 5.89
CA PRO A 64 -14.71 5.68 7.27
C PRO A 64 -13.73 5.11 8.30
#